data_AF-A0A538JH11-F1
#
_entry.id   AF-A0A538JH11-F1
#
_cell.length_a   1.000
_cell.length_b   1.000
_cell.length_c   1.000
_cell.angle_alpha   90.00
_cell.angle_beta   90.00
_cell.angle_gamma   90.00
#
_symmetry.space_group_name_H-M   'P 1'
#
loop_
_entity.id
_entity.type
_entity.pdbx_description
1 polymer ?
#
loop_
_entity_poly.entity_id
_entity_poly.type
_entity_poly.pdbx_seq_one_letter_code
_entity_poly.pdbx_strand_id
1 'polypeptide(L)'
;MRELVLTGIKALNGGLFVVGFALLGETAVPKRFAGLFSAAPSIALANLTVIVIAKGHADAQRQATGMIVGALAMAVACAVGVVLVRRYRARRGSVALCGLWLGLAEVGYLWVLR
;
A
#
# COMPACT_ATOMS: atom_id res chain seq x y z
N MET A 1 20.89 18.05 12.10
CA MET A 1 20.29 18.83 10.99
C MET A 1 19.93 17.97 9.77
N ARG A 2 20.80 17.07 9.29
CA ARG A 2 20.55 16.25 8.09
C ARG A 2 19.28 15.37 8.16
N GLU A 3 18.96 14.81 9.32
CA GLU A 3 17.74 14.00 9.53
C GLU A 3 16.44 14.83 9.53
N LEU A 4 16.48 16.06 10.04
CA LEU A 4 15.36 17.01 9.98
C LEU A 4 15.07 17.41 8.53
N VAL A 5 16.12 17.67 7.75
CA VAL A 5 16.01 17.97 6.32
C VAL A 5 15.44 16.77 5.55
N LEU A 6 15.92 15.56 5.81
CA LEU A 6 15.39 14.34 5.20
C LEU A 6 13.92 14.08 5.57
N THR A 7 13.53 14.37 6.80
CA THR A 7 12.13 14.23 7.25
C THR A 7 11.23 15.31 6.65
N GLY A 8 11.72 16.54 6.52
CA GLY A 8 11.01 17.61 5.82
C GLY A 8 10.77 17.31 4.34
N ILE A 9 11.79 16.77 3.65
CA ILE A 9 11.67 16.32 2.26
C ILE A 9 10.65 15.18 2.13
N LYS A 10 10.68 14.19 3.04
CA LYS A 10 9.67 13.12 3.09
C LYS A 10 8.25 13.66 3.22
N ALA A 11 8.04 14.60 4.14
CA ALA A 11 6.74 15.20 4.40
C ALA A 11 6.22 15.99 3.20
N LEU A 12 7.08 16.78 2.55
CA LEU A 12 6.74 17.55 1.35
C LEU A 12 6.43 16.65 0.16
N ASN A 13 7.26 15.64 -0.10
CA ASN A 13 7.05 14.72 -1.22
C ASN A 13 5.79 13.88 -0.99
N GLY A 14 5.59 13.37 0.22
CA GLY A 14 4.37 12.66 0.61
C GLY A 14 3.13 13.53 0.43
N GLY A 15 3.15 14.77 0.91
CA GLY A 15 2.04 15.71 0.77
C GLY A 15 1.73 16.04 -0.70
N LEU A 16 2.75 16.28 -1.53
CA LEU A 16 2.58 16.59 -2.94
C LEU A 16 1.97 15.42 -3.71
N PHE A 17 2.45 14.20 -3.45
CA PHE A 17 1.88 12.99 -4.03
C PHE A 17 0.43 12.74 -3.56
N VAL A 18 0.13 12.94 -2.27
CA VAL A 18 -1.22 12.80 -1.71
C VAL A 18 -2.20 13.75 -2.40
N VAL A 19 -1.84 15.03 -2.59
CA VAL A 19 -2.67 16.01 -3.28
C VAL A 19 -2.81 15.69 -4.77
N GLY A 20 -1.72 15.33 -5.46
CA GLY A 20 -1.75 14.95 -6.87
C GLY A 20 -2.65 13.75 -7.15
N PHE A 21 -2.55 12.68 -6.34
CA PHE A 21 -3.41 11.52 -6.46
C PHE A 21 -4.84 11.76 -5.96
N ALA A 22 -5.07 12.69 -5.03
CA ALA A 22 -6.41 13.11 -4.65
C ALA A 22 -7.12 13.79 -5.83
N LEU A 23 -6.45 14.70 -6.54
CA LEU A 23 -6.99 15.37 -7.72
C LEU A 23 -7.29 14.39 -8.86
N LEU A 24 -6.36 13.48 -9.16
CA LEU A 24 -6.61 12.39 -10.12
C LEU A 24 -7.80 11.52 -9.68
N GLY A 25 -7.86 11.21 -8.39
CA GLY A 25 -8.93 10.46 -7.77
C GLY A 25 -10.30 11.13 -7.84
N GLU A 26 -10.38 12.45 -7.73
CA GLU A 26 -11.63 13.21 -7.89
C GLU A 26 -12.17 13.16 -9.32
N THR A 27 -11.27 13.10 -10.31
CA THR A 27 -11.66 12.96 -11.72
C THR A 27 -12.11 11.53 -12.06
N ALA A 28 -11.75 10.54 -11.23
CA ALA A 28 -12.15 9.15 -11.41
C ALA A 28 -13.54 8.86 -10.83
N VAL A 29 -14.48 8.45 -11.68
CA VAL A 29 -15.77 7.91 -11.25
C VAL A 29 -15.63 6.39 -11.08
N PRO A 30 -16.02 5.79 -9.94
CA PRO A 30 -16.69 6.37 -8.76
C PRO A 30 -15.75 7.06 -7.74
N LYS A 31 -16.24 8.15 -7.13
CA LYS A 31 -15.53 9.02 -6.15
C LYS A 31 -14.93 8.31 -4.92
N ARG A 32 -15.35 7.07 -4.64
CA ARG A 32 -14.77 6.25 -3.55
C ARG A 32 -13.31 5.89 -3.80
N PHE A 33 -12.88 5.91 -5.05
CA PHE A 33 -11.50 5.66 -5.43
C PHE A 33 -10.57 6.84 -5.11
N ALA A 34 -11.09 8.05 -4.92
CA ALA A 34 -10.27 9.22 -4.61
C ALA A 34 -9.47 9.05 -3.31
N GLY A 35 -10.13 8.59 -2.25
CA GLY A 35 -9.47 8.31 -0.97
C GLY A 35 -8.50 7.12 -1.04
N LEU A 36 -8.85 6.07 -1.81
CA LEU A 36 -8.02 4.87 -1.93
C LEU A 36 -6.73 5.13 -2.71
N PHE A 37 -6.82 5.86 -3.84
CA PHE A 37 -5.67 6.24 -4.64
C PHE A 37 -4.84 7.37 -4.00
N SER A 38 -5.46 8.28 -3.25
CA SER A 38 -4.68 9.31 -2.55
C SER A 38 -3.83 8.74 -1.41
N ALA A 39 -4.31 7.71 -0.70
CA ALA A 39 -3.59 7.14 0.44
C ALA A 39 -2.53 6.09 0.04
N ALA A 40 -2.92 5.03 -0.66
CA ALA A 40 -2.06 3.85 -0.81
C ALA A 40 -0.88 4.06 -1.78
N PRO A 41 -1.09 4.44 -3.06
CA PRO A 41 0.03 4.60 -4.01
C PRO A 41 0.86 5.87 -3.75
N SER A 42 0.28 6.96 -3.24
CA SER A 42 1.05 8.17 -2.88
C SER A 42 2.10 7.88 -1.83
N ILE A 43 1.72 7.17 -0.76
CA ILE A 43 2.65 6.82 0.33
C ILE A 43 3.71 5.84 -0.20
N ALA A 44 3.32 4.89 -1.05
CA ALA A 44 4.27 3.96 -1.67
C ALA A 44 5.32 4.69 -2.54
N LEU A 45 4.89 5.62 -3.40
CA LEU A 45 5.79 6.40 -4.27
C LEU A 45 6.68 7.36 -3.48
N ALA A 46 6.12 8.03 -2.46
CA ALA A 46 6.91 8.88 -1.57
C ALA A 46 7.98 8.05 -0.84
N ASN A 47 7.63 6.86 -0.34
CA ASN A 47 8.57 5.97 0.33
C ASN A 47 9.65 5.46 -0.64
N LEU A 48 9.28 4.98 -1.83
CA LEU A 48 10.24 4.52 -2.85
C LEU A 48 11.22 5.62 -3.26
N THR A 49 10.74 6.85 -3.44
CA THR A 49 11.60 8.01 -3.76
C THR A 49 12.66 8.22 -2.69
N VAL A 50 12.27 8.14 -1.41
CA VAL A 50 13.20 8.25 -0.29
C VAL A 50 14.21 7.11 -0.30
N ILE A 51 13.77 5.88 -0.54
CA ILE A 51 14.63 4.69 -0.52
C ILE A 51 15.68 4.79 -1.63
N VAL A 52 15.28 5.21 -2.82
CA VAL A 52 16.21 5.47 -3.93
C VAL A 52 17.28 6.48 -3.52
N ILE A 53 16.87 7.58 -2.86
CA ILE A 53 17.80 8.63 -2.43
C ILE A 53 18.70 8.19 -1.27
N ALA A 54 18.17 7.43 -0.31
CA ALA A 54 18.86 7.11 0.94
C ALA A 54 19.68 5.81 0.89
N LYS A 55 19.20 4.81 0.15
CA LYS A 55 19.75 3.45 0.11
C LYS A 55 20.13 2.98 -1.30
N GLY A 56 19.65 3.65 -2.34
CA GLY A 56 19.96 3.33 -3.73
C GLY A 56 18.91 2.44 -4.42
N HIS A 57 19.12 2.19 -5.71
CA HIS A 57 18.14 1.56 -6.59
C HIS A 57 17.86 0.09 -6.27
N ALA A 58 18.87 -0.67 -5.84
CA ALA A 58 18.72 -2.09 -5.53
C ALA A 58 17.76 -2.34 -4.35
N ASP A 59 17.85 -1.51 -3.31
CA ASP A 59 16.95 -1.60 -2.15
C ASP A 59 15.54 -1.10 -2.46
N ALA A 60 15.42 -0.13 -3.36
CA ALA A 60 14.12 0.33 -3.86
C ALA A 60 13.42 -0.76 -4.67
N GLN A 61 14.15 -1.50 -5.52
CA GLN A 61 13.59 -2.63 -6.28
C GLN A 61 13.09 -3.74 -5.36
N ARG A 62 13.86 -4.13 -4.33
CA ARG A 62 13.42 -5.13 -3.34
C ARG A 62 12.15 -4.70 -2.62
N GLN A 63 12.06 -3.44 -2.20
CA GLN A 63 10.84 -2.93 -1.56
C GLN A 63 9.65 -2.83 -2.51
N ALA A 64 9.87 -2.46 -3.77
CA ALA A 64 8.81 -2.44 -4.78
C ALA A 64 8.24 -3.85 -5.02
N THR A 65 9.09 -4.88 -5.11
CA THR A 65 8.63 -6.28 -5.23
C THR A 65 7.81 -6.70 -4.01
N GLY A 66 8.24 -6.36 -2.79
CA GLY A 66 7.47 -6.62 -1.57
C GLY A 66 6.11 -5.92 -1.57
N MET A 67 6.03 -4.67 -2.03
CA MET A 67 4.77 -3.94 -2.18
C MET A 67 3.81 -4.63 -3.17
N ILE A 68 4.33 -5.14 -4.29
CA ILE A 68 3.52 -5.87 -5.29
C ILE A 68 2.96 -7.17 -4.71
N VAL A 69 3.79 -7.94 -3.99
CA VAL A 69 3.36 -9.20 -3.33
C VAL A 69 2.27 -8.91 -2.30
N GLY A 70 2.45 -7.88 -1.46
CA GLY A 70 1.44 -7.46 -0.48
C GLY A 70 0.12 -6.99 -1.12
N ALA A 71 0.19 -6.30 -2.27
CA ALA A 71 -0.98 -5.88 -3.03
C ALA A 71 -1.74 -7.07 -3.63
N LEU A 72 -1.04 -8.04 -4.19
CA LEU A 72 -1.62 -9.30 -4.68
C LEU A 72 -2.30 -10.07 -3.55
N ALA A 73 -1.63 -10.22 -2.40
CA ALA A 73 -2.20 -10.84 -1.21
C ALA A 73 -3.49 -10.14 -0.76
N MET A 74 -3.52 -8.80 -0.79
CA MET A 74 -4.71 -8.02 -0.44
C MET A 74 -5.84 -8.21 -1.44
N ALA A 75 -5.53 -8.26 -2.74
CA ALA A 75 -6.53 -8.51 -3.78
C ALA A 75 -7.20 -9.89 -3.60
N VAL A 76 -6.40 -10.92 -3.31
CA VAL A 76 -6.90 -12.27 -3.00
C VAL A 76 -7.73 -12.25 -1.70
N ALA A 77 -7.23 -11.62 -0.64
CA ALA A 77 -7.96 -11.51 0.62
C ALA A 77 -9.31 -10.81 0.45
N CYS A 78 -9.37 -9.72 -0.33
CA CYS A 78 -10.61 -9.03 -0.68
C CYS A 78 -11.57 -9.93 -1.47
N ALA A 79 -11.09 -10.67 -2.48
CA ALA A 79 -11.92 -11.58 -3.27
C ALA A 79 -12.56 -12.68 -2.39
N VAL A 80 -11.75 -13.29 -1.52
CA VAL A 80 -12.24 -14.29 -0.55
C VAL A 80 -13.19 -13.64 0.46
N GLY A 81 -12.89 -12.41 0.89
CA GLY A 81 -13.70 -11.59 1.77
C GLY A 81 -15.12 -11.34 1.28
N VAL A 82 -15.28 -11.01 0.01
CA VAL A 82 -16.61 -10.80 -0.59
C VAL A 82 -17.46 -12.06 -0.47
N VAL A 83 -16.86 -13.24 -0.68
CA VAL A 83 -17.56 -14.53 -0.54
C VAL A 83 -17.88 -14.81 0.93
N LEU A 84 -16.94 -14.53 1.83
CA LEU A 84 -17.05 -14.86 3.25
C LEU A 84 -18.04 -13.93 3.99
N VAL A 85 -18.03 -12.63 3.68
CA VAL A 85 -18.98 -11.64 4.23
C VAL A 85 -20.41 -11.88 3.74
N ARG A 86 -20.58 -12.37 2.49
CA ARG A 86 -21.91 -12.79 2.02
C ARG A 86 -22.46 -14.00 2.78
N ARG A 87 -21.59 -14.83 3.37
CA ARG A 87 -21.97 -16.08 4.04
C ARG A 87 -21.98 -15.98 5.58
N TYR A 88 -21.31 -14.98 6.16
CA TYR A 88 -21.17 -14.80 7.62
C TYR A 88 -21.36 -13.33 8.06
N ARG A 89 -21.92 -13.13 9.26
CA ARG A 89 -22.10 -11.81 9.92
C ARG A 89 -20.84 -10.93 9.84
N ALA A 90 -21.02 -9.66 9.46
CA ALA A 90 -19.98 -8.68 9.12
C ALA A 90 -18.75 -8.61 10.05
N ARG A 91 -18.92 -8.79 11.38
CA ARG A 91 -17.80 -8.75 12.33
C ARG A 91 -16.80 -9.90 12.15
N ARG A 92 -17.25 -11.11 11.83
CA ARG A 92 -16.35 -12.27 11.63
C ARG A 92 -15.64 -12.18 10.28
N GLY A 93 -16.30 -11.62 9.28
CA GLY A 93 -15.73 -11.37 7.96
C GLY A 93 -14.52 -10.43 8.02
N SER A 94 -14.59 -9.31 8.73
CA SER A 94 -13.47 -8.37 8.83
C SER A 94 -12.24 -8.96 9.54
N VAL A 95 -12.43 -9.72 10.62
CA VAL A 95 -11.30 -10.37 11.34
C VAL A 95 -10.66 -11.45 10.47
N ALA A 96 -11.46 -12.25 9.77
CA ALA A 96 -10.96 -13.26 8.85
C ALA A 96 -10.22 -12.63 7.66
N LEU A 97 -10.66 -11.46 7.18
CA LEU A 97 -9.98 -10.72 6.12
C LEU A 97 -8.58 -10.26 6.56
N CYS A 98 -8.47 -9.66 7.74
CA CYS A 98 -7.20 -9.22 8.30
C CYS A 98 -6.24 -10.40 8.52
N GLY A 99 -6.74 -11.52 9.07
CA GLY A 99 -5.94 -12.72 9.28
C GLY A 99 -5.48 -13.37 7.98
N LEU A 100 -6.37 -13.47 6.99
CA LEU A 100 -6.04 -14.02 5.68
C LEU A 100 -5.02 -13.16 4.94
N TRP A 101 -5.16 -11.83 5.00
CA TRP A 101 -4.22 -10.91 4.38
C TRP A 101 -2.83 -11.02 5.02
N LEU A 102 -2.73 -10.99 6.35
CA LEU A 102 -1.46 -11.17 7.06
C LEU A 102 -0.84 -12.54 6.74
N GLY A 103 -1.63 -13.61 6.75
CA GLY A 103 -1.15 -14.95 6.41
C GLY A 103 -0.61 -15.04 4.97
N LEU A 104 -1.34 -14.50 4.00
CA LEU A 104 -0.90 -14.49 2.60
C LEU A 104 0.31 -13.58 2.38
N ALA A 105 0.39 -12.44 3.08
CA ALA A 105 1.52 -11.52 3.00
C ALA A 105 2.80 -12.14 3.58
N GLU A 106 2.70 -12.77 4.75
CA GLU A 106 3.83 -13.49 5.38
C GLU A 106 4.30 -14.66 4.53
N VAL A 107 3.38 -15.48 4.00
CA VAL A 107 3.72 -16.60 3.12
C VAL A 107 4.35 -16.09 1.82
N GLY A 108 3.81 -15.04 1.21
CA GLY A 108 4.35 -14.44 -0.01
C GLY A 108 5.74 -13.82 0.22
N TYR A 109 5.95 -13.16 1.37
CA TYR A 109 7.24 -12.61 1.75
C TYR A 109 8.31 -13.69 1.92
N LEU A 110 7.97 -14.79 2.61
CA LEU A 110 8.86 -15.92 2.82
C LEU A 110 9.21 -16.68 1.53
N TRP A 111 8.33 -16.67 0.53
CA TRP A 111 8.55 -17.35 -0.75
C TRP A 111 9.31 -16.52 -1.78
N VAL A 112 9.19 -15.18 -1.75
CA VAL A 112 9.73 -14.30 -2.79
C VAL A 112 10.97 -13.53 -2.36
N LEU A 113 11.10 -13.20 -1.07
CA LEU A 113 12.19 -12.34 -0.55
C LEU A 113 13.22 -13.06 0.34
N ARG A 114 13.11 -14.39 0.51
CA ARG A 114 14.12 -15.21 1.16
C ARG A 114 15.21 -15.64 0.17
#